data_AF-A0A172WFC1-F1
#
_entry.id   AF-A0A172WFC1-F1
#
_cell.length_a   1.000
_cell.length_b   1.000
_cell.length_c   1.000
_cell.angle_alpha   90.00
_cell.angle_beta   90.00
_cell.angle_gamma   90.00
#
_symmetry.space_group_name_H-M   'P 1'
#
loop_
_entity.id
_entity.type
_entity.pdbx_description
1 polymer ?
#
loop_
_entity_poly.entity_id
_entity_poly.type
_entity_poly.pdbx_seq_one_letter_code
_entity_poly.pdbx_strand_id
1 'polypeptide(L)'
;MFLKKRHLEILKEMKNTKSGAEIEAKLPEEFQIRAVELYILGFVELKGGKIRFTEAGKRMLELVEKLDVEKLPDVFADSEIIKILELAVETGEVPEKWMELLRERQLADENGVNELGMELLKIYRETHPVVYLTPEIVSFLRGMPKIGTLDELVNYKNARLYGDNITNALQAMRLLKISPATEKGKAFVATPAARLALKAASMVPVFTGAITLRKEDFEALKAGKRSAASDAQSFTDEKGITEFGKAMMETYEAIGREEERILPIYLLADELKVLEAIAEIEEKYKTNPEILPTYREVEKLAKVEDLGAVLHILESKELIERKLMKNKDTYWLTDWGMNAKKFGVVTPDGMKALTYAESGDVPIAEWVLKAKEEDLIRNGITDKGRFYLRMSREIKRKPYLTKYDAVILLKTPKRKYISRSELVELVRNYVGGDERDIVRAIGEAEAKGFIVELHNGMVKLTELGEKVKTAIENAKVQEVIATKFGITPTTYNVLRVVYENLEVFNRIWKEKGEIKGYKQDEVDVIRKHLSLSEEEIKKALTILRTLGFLGEKSLTEAGRLLVEAYL
;
A
#
# COMPACT_ATOMS: atom_id res chain seq x y z
N MET A 1 8.19 11.65 -13.47
CA MET A 1 9.12 12.14 -14.50
C MET A 1 8.39 12.08 -15.83
N PHE A 2 8.72 12.95 -16.79
CA PHE A 2 8.24 12.86 -18.17
C PHE A 2 9.29 13.43 -19.12
N LEU A 3 9.90 12.59 -19.94
CA LEU A 3 11.00 12.90 -20.83
C LEU A 3 10.71 12.34 -22.22
N LYS A 4 10.76 13.21 -23.23
CA LYS A 4 10.74 12.83 -24.63
C LYS A 4 12.14 12.81 -25.22
N LYS A 5 12.31 12.13 -26.35
CA LYS A 5 13.49 12.20 -27.21
C LYS A 5 13.92 13.65 -27.47
N ARG A 6 12.97 14.52 -27.77
CA ARG A 6 13.20 15.96 -27.99
C ARG A 6 13.84 16.67 -26.79
N HIS A 7 13.52 16.26 -25.56
CA HIS A 7 14.20 16.81 -24.38
C HIS A 7 15.67 16.45 -24.37
N LEU A 8 16.02 15.21 -24.73
CA LEU A 8 17.40 14.75 -24.75
C LEU A 8 18.20 15.46 -25.84
N GLU A 9 17.59 15.71 -27.00
CA GLU A 9 18.18 16.52 -28.10
C GLU A 9 18.48 17.95 -27.64
N ILE A 10 17.54 18.60 -26.95
CA ILE A 10 17.74 19.95 -26.38
C ILE A 10 18.89 19.93 -25.38
N LEU A 11 18.94 18.94 -24.48
CA LEU A 11 20.04 18.82 -23.51
C LEU A 11 21.39 18.63 -24.23
N LYS A 12 21.48 17.84 -25.31
CA LYS A 12 22.71 17.72 -26.10
C LYS A 12 23.12 19.06 -26.73
N GLU A 13 22.18 19.79 -27.32
CA GLU A 13 22.48 21.07 -27.98
C GLU A 13 22.89 22.17 -26.97
N MET A 14 22.36 22.12 -25.75
CA MET A 14 22.76 23.02 -24.65
C MET A 14 24.25 22.91 -24.26
N LYS A 15 24.96 21.86 -24.70
CA LYS A 15 26.43 21.76 -24.56
C LYS A 15 27.15 22.83 -25.40
N ASN A 16 26.57 23.19 -26.54
CA ASN A 16 27.18 24.08 -27.52
C ASN A 16 26.82 25.55 -27.29
N THR A 17 25.65 25.82 -26.72
CA THR A 17 25.16 27.18 -26.50
C THR A 17 24.24 27.29 -25.28
N LYS A 18 24.17 28.49 -24.71
CA LYS A 18 23.20 28.85 -23.64
C LYS A 18 22.05 29.71 -24.19
N SER A 19 22.07 30.05 -25.47
CA SER A 19 21.07 30.89 -26.13
C SER A 19 19.85 30.05 -26.51
N GLY A 20 18.69 30.31 -25.90
CA GLY A 20 17.47 29.58 -26.23
C GLY A 20 17.08 29.72 -27.70
N ALA A 21 17.26 30.91 -28.28
CA ALA A 21 16.95 31.18 -29.68
C ALA A 21 17.82 30.38 -30.66
N GLU A 22 19.09 30.14 -30.33
CA GLU A 22 19.97 29.32 -31.18
C GLU A 22 19.57 27.85 -31.15
N ILE A 23 19.13 27.35 -29.99
CA ILE A 23 18.64 25.98 -29.85
C ILE A 23 17.31 25.83 -30.57
N GLU A 24 16.39 26.77 -30.39
CA GLU A 24 15.09 26.81 -31.07
C GLU A 24 15.26 26.84 -32.60
N ALA A 25 16.23 27.60 -33.12
CA ALA A 25 16.49 27.63 -34.56
C ALA A 25 16.89 26.25 -35.12
N LYS A 26 17.58 25.42 -34.33
CA LYS A 26 17.98 24.05 -34.71
C LYS A 26 16.88 23.02 -34.44
N LEU A 27 16.12 23.21 -33.37
CA LEU A 27 15.12 22.28 -32.86
C LEU A 27 13.76 23.00 -32.68
N PRO A 28 13.13 23.53 -33.75
CA PRO A 28 12.02 24.47 -33.62
C PRO A 28 10.72 23.84 -33.12
N GLU A 29 10.49 22.57 -33.47
CA GLU A 29 9.26 21.86 -33.13
C GLU A 29 9.07 21.77 -31.61
N GLU A 30 8.00 22.42 -31.14
CA GLU A 30 7.56 22.49 -29.73
C GLU A 30 8.61 22.97 -28.73
N PHE A 31 9.69 23.64 -29.16
CA PHE A 31 10.82 24.00 -28.32
C PHE A 31 10.42 24.66 -27.00
N GLN A 32 9.54 25.67 -27.06
CA GLN A 32 9.10 26.42 -25.89
C GLN A 32 8.43 25.52 -24.84
N ILE A 33 7.59 24.58 -25.28
CA ILE A 33 6.90 23.62 -24.40
C ILE A 33 7.95 22.69 -23.77
N ARG A 34 8.86 22.17 -24.58
CA ARG A 34 9.91 21.23 -24.14
C ARG A 34 10.91 21.88 -23.19
N ALA A 35 11.24 23.15 -23.39
CA ALA A 35 12.06 23.93 -22.47
C ALA A 35 11.37 24.16 -21.12
N VAL A 36 10.05 24.43 -21.12
CA VAL A 36 9.25 24.53 -19.89
C VAL A 36 9.17 23.19 -19.16
N GLU A 37 8.97 22.08 -19.86
CA GLU A 37 8.95 20.75 -19.23
C GLU A 37 10.30 20.39 -18.60
N LEU A 38 11.43 20.69 -19.26
CA LEU A 38 12.78 20.57 -18.69
C LEU A 38 12.98 21.45 -17.44
N TYR A 39 12.38 22.64 -17.43
CA TYR A 39 12.40 23.54 -16.28
C TYR A 39 11.58 22.96 -15.12
N ILE A 40 10.39 22.45 -15.40
CA ILE A 40 9.53 21.78 -14.41
C ILE A 40 10.23 20.57 -13.80
N LEU A 41 10.95 19.78 -14.61
CA LEU A 41 11.76 18.66 -14.12
C LEU A 41 12.94 19.07 -13.23
N GLY A 42 13.26 20.37 -13.18
CA GLY A 42 14.41 20.89 -12.44
C GLY A 42 15.74 20.62 -13.13
N PHE A 43 15.76 20.30 -14.43
CA PHE A 43 16.99 20.08 -15.20
C PHE A 43 17.59 21.37 -15.75
N VAL A 44 16.76 22.38 -15.98
CA VAL A 44 17.22 23.66 -16.53
C VAL A 44 16.62 24.84 -15.79
N GLU A 45 17.30 25.98 -15.85
CA GLU A 45 16.77 27.29 -15.49
C GLU A 45 16.53 28.12 -16.75
N LEU A 46 15.41 28.85 -16.78
CA LEU A 46 15.06 29.78 -17.85
C LEU A 46 15.21 31.22 -17.34
N LYS A 47 16.16 32.00 -17.89
CA LYS A 47 16.38 33.39 -17.49
C LYS A 47 16.83 34.27 -18.65
N GLY A 48 16.02 35.27 -19.01
CA GLY A 48 16.38 36.31 -19.98
C GLY A 48 16.78 35.75 -21.35
N GLY A 49 15.99 34.82 -21.90
CA GLY A 49 16.26 34.15 -23.18
C GLY A 49 17.39 33.10 -23.14
N LYS A 50 18.01 32.88 -21.97
CA LYS A 50 19.02 31.84 -21.77
C LYS A 50 18.43 30.64 -21.07
N ILE A 51 18.91 29.46 -21.47
CA ILE A 51 18.64 28.17 -20.83
C ILE A 51 19.95 27.64 -20.23
N ARG A 52 19.93 27.24 -18.95
CA ARG A 52 21.13 26.81 -18.21
C ARG A 52 20.87 25.50 -17.50
N PHE A 53 21.86 24.62 -17.45
CA PHE A 53 21.77 23.39 -16.66
C PHE A 53 21.75 23.70 -15.16
N THR A 54 20.90 22.97 -14.44
CA THR A 54 21.07 22.72 -13.01
C THR A 54 22.07 21.58 -12.79
N GLU A 55 22.43 21.29 -11.54
CA GLU A 55 23.27 20.11 -11.23
C GLU A 55 22.62 18.79 -11.69
N ALA A 56 21.30 18.67 -11.52
CA ALA A 56 20.55 17.54 -12.04
C ALA A 56 20.59 17.47 -13.57
N GLY A 57 20.49 18.62 -14.25
CA GLY A 57 20.57 18.70 -15.71
C GLY A 57 21.92 18.26 -16.25
N LYS A 58 23.02 18.59 -15.56
CA LYS A 58 24.38 18.12 -15.94
C LYS A 58 24.49 16.60 -15.87
N ARG A 59 23.99 15.98 -14.80
CA ARG A 59 23.97 14.52 -14.68
C ARG A 59 23.09 13.85 -15.72
N MET A 60 21.94 14.47 -16.01
CA MET A 60 21.09 14.00 -17.10
C MET A 60 21.81 14.11 -18.46
N LEU A 61 22.58 15.17 -18.71
CA LEU A 61 23.42 15.29 -19.90
C LEU A 61 24.46 14.16 -19.99
N GLU A 62 25.17 13.85 -18.90
CA GLU A 62 26.16 12.76 -18.86
C GLU A 62 25.54 11.40 -19.22
N LEU A 63 24.30 11.14 -18.77
CA LEU A 63 23.54 9.95 -19.17
C LEU A 63 23.19 10.01 -20.66
N VAL A 64 22.70 11.15 -21.15
CA VAL A 64 22.29 11.36 -22.53
C VAL A 64 23.44 11.23 -23.53
N GLU A 65 24.66 11.59 -23.14
CA GLU A 65 25.86 11.42 -23.99
C GLU A 65 26.18 9.95 -24.27
N LYS A 66 25.76 9.03 -23.39
CA LYS A 66 25.92 7.58 -23.55
C LYS A 66 24.79 6.93 -24.34
N LEU A 67 23.69 7.66 -24.59
CA LEU A 67 22.53 7.17 -25.33
C LEU A 67 22.66 7.46 -26.83
N ASP A 68 22.30 6.46 -27.63
CA ASP A 68 21.98 6.65 -29.04
C ASP A 68 20.55 7.21 -29.17
N VAL A 69 20.44 8.54 -29.06
CA VAL A 69 19.15 9.26 -29.01
C VAL A 69 18.32 9.06 -30.27
N GLU A 70 18.95 8.80 -31.42
CA GLU A 70 18.24 8.64 -32.69
C GLU A 70 17.34 7.39 -32.69
N LYS A 71 17.77 6.32 -32.01
CA LYS A 71 17.05 5.05 -31.91
C LYS A 71 15.99 5.00 -30.81
N LEU A 72 15.88 6.05 -29.98
CA LEU A 72 14.94 6.07 -28.86
C LEU A 72 13.49 6.32 -29.34
N PRO A 73 12.49 5.77 -28.62
CA PRO A 73 11.09 6.13 -28.82
C PRO A 73 10.83 7.61 -28.47
N ASP A 74 9.72 8.18 -28.98
CA ASP A 74 9.36 9.59 -28.69
C ASP A 74 9.28 9.86 -27.19
N VAL A 75 8.61 9.00 -26.42
CA VAL A 75 8.60 9.06 -24.96
C VAL A 75 9.72 8.18 -24.43
N PHE A 76 10.82 8.82 -24.00
CA PHE A 76 11.97 8.15 -23.42
C PHE A 76 11.69 7.65 -22.00
N ALA A 77 11.17 8.49 -21.11
CA ALA A 77 10.89 8.08 -19.74
C ALA A 77 9.69 8.83 -19.17
N ASP A 78 8.72 8.12 -18.63
CA ASP A 78 7.59 8.69 -17.92
C ASP A 78 7.37 7.96 -16.58
N SER A 79 6.24 8.21 -15.91
CA SER A 79 5.97 7.54 -14.64
C SER A 79 5.80 6.02 -14.75
N GLU A 80 5.37 5.50 -15.91
CA GLU A 80 5.28 4.07 -16.18
C GLU A 80 6.69 3.46 -16.30
N ILE A 81 7.56 4.06 -17.10
CA ILE A 81 8.93 3.54 -17.31
C ILE A 81 9.72 3.56 -16.00
N ILE A 82 9.58 4.63 -15.22
CA ILE A 82 10.20 4.70 -13.89
C ILE A 82 9.67 3.59 -12.98
N LYS A 83 8.37 3.30 -13.01
CA LYS A 83 7.81 2.24 -12.18
C LYS A 83 8.29 0.85 -12.60
N ILE A 84 8.43 0.60 -13.90
CA ILE A 84 9.01 -0.64 -14.42
C ILE A 84 10.46 -0.79 -13.94
N LEU A 85 11.27 0.27 -14.03
CA LEU A 85 12.64 0.27 -13.52
C LEU A 85 12.70 -0.02 -12.01
N GLU A 86 11.86 0.64 -11.21
CA GLU A 86 11.79 0.41 -9.77
C GLU A 86 11.52 -1.06 -9.45
N LEU A 87 10.52 -1.66 -10.10
CA LEU A 87 10.15 -3.05 -9.88
C LEU A 87 11.23 -4.02 -10.36
N ALA A 88 11.84 -3.78 -11.52
CA ALA A 88 12.89 -4.64 -12.06
C ALA A 88 14.14 -4.62 -11.17
N VAL A 89 14.51 -3.46 -10.63
CA VAL A 89 15.63 -3.32 -9.67
C VAL A 89 15.29 -3.93 -8.31
N GLU A 90 14.07 -3.72 -7.82
CA GLU A 90 13.63 -4.22 -6.51
C GLU A 90 13.50 -5.74 -6.50
N THR A 91 12.89 -6.32 -7.54
CA THR A 91 12.46 -7.73 -7.54
C THR A 91 13.35 -8.64 -8.38
N GLY A 92 14.15 -8.07 -9.29
CA GLY A 92 14.96 -8.81 -10.26
C GLY A 92 14.17 -9.36 -11.45
N GLU A 93 12.83 -9.26 -11.45
CA GLU A 93 11.97 -9.86 -12.47
C GLU A 93 10.75 -8.97 -12.77
N VAL A 94 10.47 -8.76 -14.06
CA VAL A 94 9.25 -8.09 -14.54
C VAL A 94 8.76 -8.83 -15.79
N PRO A 95 7.47 -8.70 -16.15
CA PRO A 95 6.96 -9.25 -17.41
C PRO A 95 7.86 -8.88 -18.60
N GLU A 96 8.10 -9.82 -19.51
CA GLU A 96 9.02 -9.62 -20.65
C GLU A 96 8.64 -8.40 -21.50
N LYS A 97 7.35 -8.16 -21.71
CA LYS A 97 6.85 -6.96 -22.40
C LYS A 97 7.31 -5.66 -21.74
N TRP A 98 7.46 -5.64 -20.42
CA TRP A 98 7.97 -4.47 -19.70
C TRP A 98 9.50 -4.37 -19.83
N MET A 99 10.20 -5.50 -19.84
CA MET A 99 11.64 -5.52 -20.08
C MET A 99 11.99 -5.05 -21.50
N GLU A 100 11.20 -5.43 -22.52
CA GLU A 100 11.32 -4.94 -23.88
C GLU A 100 11.24 -3.40 -23.94
N LEU A 101 10.30 -2.78 -23.23
CA LEU A 101 10.20 -1.32 -23.14
C LEU A 101 11.48 -0.68 -22.59
N LEU A 102 12.14 -1.32 -21.62
CA LEU A 102 13.43 -0.84 -21.09
C LEU A 102 14.57 -1.01 -22.10
N ARG A 103 14.62 -2.15 -22.81
CA ARG A 103 15.65 -2.42 -23.84
C ARG A 103 15.54 -1.46 -25.04
N GLU A 104 14.32 -1.17 -25.51
CA GLU A 104 14.06 -0.15 -26.54
C GLU A 104 14.62 1.23 -26.16
N ARG A 105 14.68 1.51 -24.86
CA ARG A 105 15.20 2.76 -24.28
C ARG A 105 16.67 2.67 -23.89
N GLN A 106 17.34 1.55 -24.17
CA GLN A 106 18.72 1.26 -23.81
C GLN A 106 18.96 1.23 -22.28
N LEU A 107 17.91 1.01 -21.48
CA LEU A 107 17.94 1.01 -20.00
C LEU A 107 18.08 -0.41 -19.40
N ALA A 108 18.03 -1.42 -20.26
CA ALA A 108 18.21 -2.82 -19.91
C ALA A 108 18.95 -3.56 -21.03
N ASP A 109 19.53 -4.70 -20.69
CA ASP A 109 20.14 -5.66 -21.61
C ASP A 109 19.66 -7.09 -21.31
N GLU A 110 20.40 -8.11 -21.77
CA GLU A 110 20.07 -9.52 -21.55
C GLU A 110 20.14 -9.92 -20.07
N ASN A 111 20.89 -9.19 -19.24
CA ASN A 111 21.08 -9.44 -17.81
C ASN A 111 20.12 -8.63 -16.93
N GLY A 112 19.18 -7.89 -17.52
CA GLY A 112 18.22 -7.03 -16.81
C GLY A 112 18.58 -5.55 -16.88
N VAL A 113 18.27 -4.78 -15.83
CA VAL A 113 18.52 -3.34 -15.80
C VAL A 113 20.02 -3.05 -15.82
N ASN A 114 20.46 -2.24 -16.78
CA ASN A 114 21.88 -1.92 -16.97
C ASN A 114 22.29 -0.63 -16.22
N GLU A 115 23.54 -0.20 -16.36
CA GLU A 115 24.06 1.00 -15.69
C GLU A 115 23.28 2.28 -16.05
N LEU A 116 22.79 2.40 -17.28
CA LEU A 116 22.00 3.56 -17.72
C LEU A 116 20.62 3.58 -17.07
N GLY A 117 19.97 2.42 -16.96
CA GLY A 117 18.72 2.27 -16.22
C GLY A 117 18.87 2.62 -14.74
N MET A 118 19.95 2.15 -14.11
CA MET A 118 20.27 2.47 -12.71
C MET A 118 20.54 3.96 -12.51
N GLU A 119 21.30 4.60 -13.39
CA GLU A 119 21.59 6.04 -13.28
C GLU A 119 20.34 6.89 -13.54
N LEU A 120 19.47 6.51 -14.50
CA LEU A 120 18.20 7.21 -14.71
C LEU A 120 17.32 7.14 -13.45
N LEU A 121 17.21 5.96 -12.83
CA LEU A 121 16.43 5.78 -11.60
C LEU A 121 17.03 6.60 -10.44
N LYS A 122 18.36 6.65 -10.34
CA LYS A 122 19.06 7.48 -9.36
C LYS A 122 18.79 8.97 -9.58
N ILE A 123 18.89 9.46 -10.82
CA ILE A 123 18.53 10.83 -11.19
C ILE A 123 17.07 11.10 -10.79
N TYR A 124 16.13 10.20 -11.08
CA TYR A 124 14.74 10.35 -10.66
C TYR A 124 14.61 10.49 -9.13
N ARG A 125 15.25 9.63 -8.35
CA ARG A 125 15.15 9.68 -6.87
C ARG A 125 15.76 10.94 -6.26
N GLU A 126 16.85 11.43 -6.83
CA GLU A 126 17.61 12.56 -6.29
C GLU A 126 17.14 13.92 -6.84
N THR A 127 16.40 13.91 -7.95
CA THR A 127 15.79 15.13 -8.50
C THR A 127 14.49 15.45 -7.81
N HIS A 128 14.32 16.75 -7.55
CA HIS A 128 13.07 17.29 -7.05
C HIS A 128 12.53 18.29 -8.08
N PRO A 129 11.37 18.03 -8.69
CA PRO A 129 10.82 18.91 -9.70
C PRO A 129 10.31 20.22 -9.08
N VAL A 130 10.20 21.25 -9.91
CA VAL A 130 9.62 22.54 -9.58
C VAL A 130 8.10 22.39 -9.45
N VAL A 131 7.50 22.98 -8.41
CA VAL A 131 6.03 23.12 -8.38
C VAL A 131 5.65 24.25 -9.33
N TYR A 132 4.93 23.95 -10.41
CA TYR A 132 4.55 24.90 -11.44
C TYR A 132 3.05 24.79 -11.75
N LEU A 133 2.25 25.65 -11.12
CA LEU A 133 0.78 25.60 -11.20
C LEU A 133 0.25 26.79 -12.00
N THR A 134 -0.16 26.52 -13.24
CA THR A 134 -0.91 27.49 -14.06
C THR A 134 -2.41 27.40 -13.77
N PRO A 135 -3.21 28.43 -14.11
CA PRO A 135 -4.67 28.36 -13.99
C PRO A 135 -5.28 27.16 -14.73
N GLU A 136 -4.72 26.81 -15.89
CA GLU A 136 -5.15 25.65 -16.68
C GLU A 136 -4.85 24.32 -15.96
N ILE A 137 -3.62 24.15 -15.44
CA ILE A 137 -3.22 22.97 -14.66
C ILE A 137 -4.12 22.80 -13.45
N VAL A 138 -4.39 23.87 -12.69
CA VAL A 138 -5.25 23.82 -11.50
C VAL A 138 -6.69 23.49 -11.89
N SER A 139 -7.20 24.06 -12.99
CA SER A 139 -8.55 23.76 -13.50
C SER A 139 -8.71 22.29 -13.89
N PHE A 140 -7.75 21.76 -14.65
CA PHE A 140 -7.71 20.34 -15.02
C PHE A 140 -7.59 19.44 -13.81
N LEU A 141 -6.61 19.70 -12.94
CA LEU A 141 -6.36 18.91 -11.74
C LEU A 141 -7.55 18.91 -10.79
N ARG A 142 -8.33 20.00 -10.74
CA ARG A 142 -9.56 20.08 -9.94
C ARG A 142 -10.65 19.14 -10.47
N GLY A 143 -10.89 19.16 -11.79
CA GLY A 143 -12.01 18.44 -12.39
C GLY A 143 -11.73 17.00 -12.80
N MET A 144 -10.48 16.60 -13.03
CA MET A 144 -10.13 15.23 -13.44
C MET A 144 -10.49 14.20 -12.36
N PRO A 145 -10.79 12.94 -12.73
CA PRO A 145 -10.86 11.86 -11.75
C PRO A 145 -9.52 11.73 -11.01
N LYS A 146 -9.54 11.34 -9.73
CA LYS A 146 -8.30 11.24 -8.93
C LYS A 146 -7.61 9.89 -9.03
N ILE A 147 -8.35 8.88 -9.44
CA ILE A 147 -7.91 7.51 -9.63
C ILE A 147 -8.81 6.92 -10.71
N GLY A 148 -8.22 6.15 -11.63
CA GLY A 148 -8.97 5.60 -12.74
C GLY A 148 -8.09 4.87 -13.75
N THR A 149 -8.70 4.44 -14.84
CA THR A 149 -7.99 3.91 -16.00
C THR A 149 -7.44 5.07 -16.83
N LEU A 150 -6.34 4.87 -17.54
CA LEU A 150 -5.75 5.92 -18.37
C LEU A 150 -6.73 6.41 -19.45
N ASP A 151 -7.53 5.51 -20.02
CA ASP A 151 -8.54 5.85 -21.02
C ASP A 151 -9.57 6.86 -20.50
N GLU A 152 -9.98 6.75 -19.24
CA GLU A 152 -10.89 7.74 -18.64
C GLU A 152 -10.25 9.11 -18.47
N LEU A 153 -8.96 9.15 -18.12
CA LEU A 153 -8.22 10.41 -18.04
C LEU A 153 -8.13 11.07 -19.42
N VAL A 154 -7.79 10.27 -20.44
CA VAL A 154 -7.69 10.73 -21.83
C VAL A 154 -9.05 11.22 -22.32
N ASN A 155 -10.12 10.46 -22.06
CA ASN A 155 -11.49 10.86 -22.41
C ASN A 155 -11.90 12.15 -21.72
N TYR A 156 -11.62 12.30 -20.42
CA TYR A 156 -11.89 13.53 -19.67
C TYR A 156 -11.14 14.73 -20.27
N LYS A 157 -9.83 14.56 -20.55
CA LYS A 157 -8.97 15.58 -21.16
C LYS A 157 -9.52 16.03 -22.51
N ASN A 158 -9.82 15.08 -23.39
CA ASN A 158 -10.30 15.34 -24.75
C ASN A 158 -11.70 15.96 -24.76
N ALA A 159 -12.62 15.49 -23.92
CA ALA A 159 -13.97 16.03 -23.82
C ALA A 159 -14.00 17.50 -23.35
N ARG A 160 -12.94 17.96 -22.66
CA ARG A 160 -12.78 19.34 -22.20
C ARG A 160 -11.74 20.15 -22.99
N LEU A 161 -11.26 19.60 -24.11
CA LEU A 161 -10.33 20.27 -25.03
C LEU A 161 -9.01 20.71 -24.38
N TYR A 162 -8.54 20.00 -23.36
CA TYR A 162 -7.20 20.25 -22.80
C TYR A 162 -6.12 19.65 -23.71
N GLY A 163 -5.01 20.37 -23.87
CA GLY A 163 -3.87 19.92 -24.65
C GLY A 163 -3.14 18.73 -24.01
N ASP A 164 -2.42 17.94 -24.82
CA ASP A 164 -1.67 16.76 -24.37
C ASP A 164 -0.59 17.09 -23.34
N ASN A 165 -0.07 18.31 -23.36
CA ASN A 165 1.00 18.74 -22.45
C ASN A 165 0.54 18.81 -20.98
N ILE A 166 -0.77 18.85 -20.70
CA ILE A 166 -1.25 18.97 -19.32
C ILE A 166 -0.93 17.72 -18.49
N THR A 167 -1.10 16.54 -19.07
CA THR A 167 -0.76 15.27 -18.41
C THR A 167 0.75 15.10 -18.29
N ASN A 168 1.50 15.58 -19.28
CA ASN A 168 2.96 15.57 -19.28
C ASN A 168 3.53 16.44 -18.16
N ALA A 169 3.00 17.67 -18.02
CA ALA A 169 3.38 18.59 -16.94
C ALA A 169 3.07 18.00 -15.56
N LEU A 170 1.91 17.36 -15.37
CA LEU A 170 1.58 16.70 -14.10
C LEU A 170 2.51 15.53 -13.79
N GLN A 171 2.90 14.72 -14.77
CA GLN A 171 3.89 13.65 -14.59
C GLN A 171 5.30 14.19 -14.33
N ALA A 172 5.69 15.30 -14.96
CA ALA A 172 6.95 15.98 -14.72
C ALA A 172 7.04 16.50 -13.28
N MET A 173 5.97 17.12 -12.77
CA MET A 173 5.85 17.56 -11.37
C MET A 173 5.61 16.41 -10.36
N ARG A 174 5.39 15.17 -10.84
CA ARG A 174 5.00 14.00 -10.02
C ARG A 174 3.68 14.19 -9.25
N LEU A 175 2.77 15.00 -9.81
CA LEU A 175 1.39 15.15 -9.34
C LEU A 175 0.47 14.08 -9.94
N LEU A 176 0.91 13.42 -11.00
CA LEU A 176 0.23 12.31 -11.66
C LEU A 176 1.22 11.16 -11.86
N LYS A 177 0.79 9.94 -11.53
CA LYS A 177 1.51 8.71 -11.88
C LYS A 177 0.60 7.84 -12.76
N ILE A 178 1.21 7.12 -13.70
CA ILE A 178 0.60 6.17 -14.62
C ILE A 178 1.27 4.82 -14.37
N SER A 179 0.46 3.76 -14.30
CA SER A 179 0.95 2.40 -14.06
C SER A 179 1.58 1.83 -15.33
N PRO A 180 2.46 0.82 -15.19
CA PRO A 180 2.77 -0.09 -16.27
C PRO A 180 1.50 -0.68 -16.90
N ALA A 181 1.56 -0.95 -18.21
CA ALA A 181 0.48 -1.61 -18.93
C ALA A 181 0.30 -3.07 -18.50
N THR A 182 -0.93 -3.45 -18.19
CA THR A 182 -1.34 -4.84 -17.96
C THR A 182 -2.31 -5.29 -19.05
N GLU A 183 -2.86 -6.51 -18.95
CA GLU A 183 -3.86 -6.99 -19.90
C GLU A 183 -5.14 -6.15 -19.90
N LYS A 184 -5.42 -5.44 -18.79
CA LYS A 184 -6.55 -4.52 -18.66
C LYS A 184 -6.20 -3.06 -18.99
N GLY A 185 -5.01 -2.80 -19.53
CA GLY A 185 -4.55 -1.47 -19.90
C GLY A 185 -3.72 -0.80 -18.82
N LYS A 186 -3.81 0.53 -18.72
CA LYS A 186 -3.08 1.34 -17.74
C LYS A 186 -4.03 1.99 -16.75
N ALA A 187 -3.55 2.22 -15.54
CA ALA A 187 -4.22 3.03 -14.53
C ALA A 187 -3.44 4.31 -14.26
N PHE A 188 -4.09 5.26 -13.60
CA PHE A 188 -3.46 6.49 -13.15
C PHE A 188 -3.94 6.86 -11.74
N VAL A 189 -3.14 7.71 -11.09
CA VAL A 189 -3.51 8.33 -9.82
C VAL A 189 -2.96 9.75 -9.72
N ALA A 190 -3.78 10.64 -9.17
CA ALA A 190 -3.33 11.95 -8.67
C ALA A 190 -2.70 11.75 -7.29
N THR A 191 -1.42 12.12 -7.15
CA THR A 191 -0.64 11.83 -5.94
C THR A 191 -1.11 12.66 -4.73
N PRO A 192 -0.71 12.31 -3.49
CA PRO A 192 -0.98 13.13 -2.30
C PRO A 192 -0.50 14.58 -2.47
N ALA A 193 0.65 14.79 -3.13
CA ALA A 193 1.15 16.12 -3.48
C ALA A 193 0.16 16.91 -4.37
N ALA A 194 -0.57 16.24 -5.26
CA ALA A 194 -1.59 16.89 -6.09
C ALA A 194 -2.78 17.40 -5.28
N ARG A 195 -3.16 16.69 -4.20
CA ARG A 195 -4.19 17.12 -3.25
C ARG A 195 -3.73 18.37 -2.48
N LEU A 196 -2.48 18.40 -2.05
CA LEU A 196 -1.88 19.57 -1.38
C LEU A 196 -1.74 20.76 -2.34
N ALA A 197 -1.33 20.53 -3.59
CA ALA A 197 -1.28 21.56 -4.62
C ALA A 197 -2.65 22.21 -4.86
N LEU A 198 -3.73 21.41 -4.91
CA LEU A 198 -5.10 21.93 -5.03
C LEU A 198 -5.51 22.72 -3.79
N LYS A 199 -5.14 22.28 -2.58
CA LYS A 199 -5.39 23.00 -1.33
C LYS A 199 -4.68 24.36 -1.35
N ALA A 200 -3.39 24.40 -1.69
CA ALA A 200 -2.62 25.63 -1.82
C ALA A 200 -3.24 26.57 -2.86
N ALA A 201 -3.57 26.06 -4.06
CA ALA A 201 -4.19 26.86 -5.11
C ALA A 201 -5.57 27.41 -4.73
N SER A 202 -6.31 26.76 -3.82
CA SER A 202 -7.61 27.26 -3.35
C SER A 202 -7.49 28.49 -2.43
N MET A 203 -6.30 28.75 -1.88
CA MET A 203 -6.03 29.92 -1.04
C MET A 203 -5.82 31.20 -1.85
N VAL A 204 -5.65 31.08 -3.18
CA VAL A 204 -5.46 32.22 -4.09
C VAL A 204 -6.70 32.35 -4.97
N PRO A 205 -7.62 33.29 -4.68
CA PRO A 205 -8.93 33.36 -5.34
C PRO A 205 -8.84 33.58 -6.85
N VAL A 206 -7.87 34.38 -7.29
CA VAL A 206 -7.58 34.68 -8.69
C VAL A 206 -6.07 34.85 -8.82
N PHE A 207 -5.42 33.97 -9.59
CA PHE A 207 -4.03 34.14 -9.99
C PHE A 207 -3.94 34.18 -11.51
N THR A 208 -3.27 35.22 -12.02
CA THR A 208 -3.19 35.52 -13.46
C THR A 208 -1.94 34.93 -14.13
N GLY A 209 -0.96 34.49 -13.33
CA GLY A 209 0.29 33.87 -13.79
C GLY A 209 0.50 32.47 -13.21
N ALA A 210 1.67 31.88 -13.42
CA ALA A 210 2.01 30.58 -12.83
C ALA A 210 2.50 30.75 -11.38
N ILE A 211 1.93 29.97 -10.45
CA ILE A 211 2.49 29.80 -9.11
C ILE A 211 3.70 28.88 -9.25
N THR A 212 4.88 29.36 -8.82
CA THR A 212 6.13 28.62 -9.00
C THR A 212 6.92 28.54 -7.69
N LEU A 213 7.29 27.34 -7.27
CA LEU A 213 8.19 27.11 -6.14
C LEU A 213 9.36 26.23 -6.59
N ARG A 214 10.55 26.85 -6.68
CA ARG A 214 11.82 26.20 -7.04
C ARG A 214 12.52 25.68 -5.79
N LYS A 215 13.51 24.80 -5.99
CA LYS A 215 14.34 24.26 -4.91
C LYS A 215 15.01 25.36 -4.10
N GLU A 216 15.63 26.34 -4.76
CA GLU A 216 16.38 27.42 -4.09
C GLU A 216 15.45 28.30 -3.24
N ASP A 217 14.23 28.56 -3.75
CA ASP A 217 13.23 29.34 -3.03
C ASP A 217 12.67 28.54 -1.84
N PHE A 218 12.43 27.22 -2.01
CA PHE A 218 12.02 26.33 -0.93
C PHE A 218 13.07 26.27 0.19
N GLU A 219 14.35 26.08 -0.14
CA GLU A 219 15.44 26.06 0.84
C GLU A 219 15.59 27.41 1.56
N ALA A 220 15.41 28.52 0.84
CA ALA A 220 15.39 29.85 1.45
C ALA A 220 14.24 29.99 2.45
N LEU A 221 13.02 29.61 2.06
CA LEU A 221 11.84 29.63 2.94
C LEU A 221 12.05 28.73 4.18
N LYS A 222 12.57 27.52 4.00
CA LYS A 222 12.86 26.58 5.08
C LYS A 222 13.90 27.12 6.07
N ALA A 223 14.87 27.90 5.58
CA ALA A 223 15.85 28.61 6.40
C ALA A 223 15.31 29.92 7.01
N GLY A 224 14.03 30.26 6.83
CA GLY A 224 13.42 31.50 7.31
C GLY A 224 13.89 32.75 6.56
N LYS A 225 14.47 32.59 5.36
CA LYS A 225 14.99 33.68 4.54
C LYS A 225 13.93 34.15 3.54
N ARG A 226 13.86 35.47 3.35
CA ARG A 226 13.06 36.10 2.30
C ARG A 226 13.85 36.20 1.00
N SER A 227 13.16 36.05 -0.12
CA SER A 227 13.71 36.29 -1.45
C SER A 227 12.72 37.13 -2.25
N ALA A 228 13.22 37.93 -3.19
CA ALA A 228 12.36 38.72 -4.08
C ALA A 228 11.37 37.84 -4.86
N ALA A 229 11.74 36.59 -5.16
CA ALA A 229 10.85 35.63 -5.81
C ALA A 229 9.74 35.14 -4.86
N SER A 230 10.06 34.82 -3.61
CA SER A 230 9.09 34.42 -2.58
C SER A 230 8.11 35.53 -2.24
N ASP A 231 8.59 36.77 -2.12
CA ASP A 231 7.72 37.94 -1.89
C ASP A 231 6.81 38.21 -3.09
N ALA A 232 7.35 38.12 -4.32
CA ALA A 232 6.55 38.31 -5.54
C ALA A 232 5.43 37.26 -5.71
N GLN A 233 5.64 36.05 -5.21
CA GLN A 233 4.64 34.96 -5.20
C GLN A 233 3.77 34.95 -3.93
N SER A 234 3.93 35.93 -3.03
CA SER A 234 3.20 36.02 -1.74
C SER A 234 3.40 34.82 -0.81
N PHE A 235 4.53 34.11 -0.92
CA PHE A 235 4.92 33.06 0.03
C PHE A 235 5.38 33.63 1.37
N THR A 236 5.86 34.88 1.36
CA THR A 236 6.30 35.60 2.55
C THR A 236 5.65 36.98 2.63
N ASP A 237 5.47 37.45 3.87
CA ASP A 237 5.04 38.80 4.21
C ASP A 237 5.94 39.39 5.31
N GLU A 238 5.53 40.53 5.88
CA GLU A 238 6.28 41.19 6.97
C GLU A 238 6.34 40.38 8.27
N LYS A 239 5.42 39.42 8.46
CA LYS A 239 5.32 38.56 9.64
C LYS A 239 6.04 37.21 9.45
N GLY A 240 6.47 36.89 8.24
CA GLY A 240 7.22 35.67 7.93
C GLY A 240 6.61 34.91 6.77
N ILE A 241 6.56 33.57 6.87
CA ILE A 241 5.99 32.70 5.84
C ILE A 241 4.47 32.72 5.97
N THR A 242 3.77 33.02 4.88
CA THR A 242 2.29 33.06 4.83
C THR A 242 1.71 31.63 4.89
N GLU A 243 0.41 31.49 5.20
CA GLU A 243 -0.27 30.18 5.13
C GLU A 243 -0.23 29.58 3.72
N PHE A 244 -0.28 30.42 2.69
CA PHE A 244 -0.09 30.00 1.30
C PHE A 244 1.34 29.51 1.06
N GLY A 245 2.36 30.23 1.55
CA GLY A 245 3.75 29.81 1.51
C GLY A 245 3.98 28.46 2.18
N LYS A 246 3.39 28.25 3.37
CA LYS A 246 3.43 26.95 4.08
C LYS A 246 2.78 25.83 3.28
N ALA A 247 1.58 26.07 2.72
CA ALA A 247 0.89 25.07 1.90
C ALA A 247 1.67 24.70 0.63
N MET A 248 2.38 25.65 0.03
CA MET A 248 3.28 25.40 -1.10
C MET A 248 4.52 24.61 -0.69
N MET A 249 5.10 24.89 0.47
CA MET A 249 6.18 24.09 1.05
C MET A 249 5.74 22.65 1.35
N GLU A 250 4.57 22.46 1.96
CA GLU A 250 3.98 21.12 2.20
C GLU A 250 3.79 20.36 0.88
N THR A 251 3.30 21.05 -0.16
CA THR A 251 3.17 20.48 -1.50
C THR A 251 4.51 20.03 -2.05
N TYR A 252 5.53 20.90 -1.96
CA TYR A 252 6.88 20.60 -2.42
C TYR A 252 7.48 19.40 -1.66
N GLU A 253 7.37 19.34 -0.34
CA GLU A 253 7.88 18.22 0.46
C GLU A 253 7.17 16.90 0.19
N ALA A 254 5.89 16.92 -0.18
CA ALA A 254 5.13 15.72 -0.52
C ALA A 254 5.44 15.15 -1.91
N ILE A 255 6.06 15.93 -2.81
CA ILE A 255 6.42 15.47 -4.15
C ILE A 255 7.43 14.33 -4.05
N GLY A 256 7.13 13.21 -4.69
CA GLY A 256 8.01 12.04 -4.71
C GLY A 256 8.13 11.29 -3.38
N ARG A 257 7.41 11.71 -2.33
CA ARG A 257 7.32 10.98 -1.07
C ARG A 257 6.41 9.77 -1.24
N GLU A 258 6.93 8.59 -0.91
CA GLU A 258 6.13 7.38 -0.75
C GLU A 258 5.98 7.11 0.75
N GLU A 259 4.74 6.99 1.21
CA GLU A 259 4.44 6.67 2.61
C GLU A 259 4.45 5.15 2.83
N GLU A 260 4.51 4.74 4.09
CA GLU A 260 4.38 3.32 4.44
C GLU A 260 3.04 2.78 3.88
N ARG A 261 3.13 1.65 3.18
CA ARG A 261 1.97 1.10 2.47
C ARG A 261 0.94 0.62 3.47
N ILE A 262 -0.27 1.18 3.36
CA ILE A 262 -1.43 0.68 4.09
C ILE A 262 -1.77 -0.71 3.53
N LEU A 263 -1.85 -1.71 4.41
CA LEU A 263 -2.23 -3.06 4.00
C LEU A 263 -3.69 -3.09 3.55
N PRO A 264 -4.12 -3.99 2.65
CA PRO A 264 -5.53 -4.09 2.31
C PRO A 264 -6.34 -4.73 3.44
N ILE A 265 -7.67 -4.72 3.27
CA ILE A 265 -8.62 -5.50 4.07
C ILE A 265 -9.42 -6.39 3.12
N TYR A 266 -9.88 -7.52 3.64
CA TYR A 266 -10.80 -8.44 2.95
C TYR A 266 -12.07 -8.60 3.79
N LEU A 267 -13.25 -8.49 3.19
CA LEU A 267 -14.52 -8.92 3.77
C LEU A 267 -15.34 -9.68 2.72
N LEU A 268 -15.63 -10.95 3.01
CA LEU A 268 -16.36 -11.87 2.15
C LEU A 268 -17.87 -11.91 2.46
N ALA A 269 -18.63 -12.50 1.54
CA ALA A 269 -20.08 -12.62 1.67
C ALA A 269 -20.50 -13.46 2.88
N ASP A 270 -19.78 -14.53 3.21
CA ASP A 270 -20.11 -15.37 4.38
C ASP A 270 -19.81 -14.66 5.70
N GLU A 271 -18.75 -13.85 5.75
CA GLU A 271 -18.47 -12.95 6.87
C GLU A 271 -19.61 -11.94 7.06
N LEU A 272 -20.12 -11.36 5.96
CA LEU A 272 -21.24 -10.42 5.99
C LEU A 272 -22.53 -11.07 6.53
N LYS A 273 -22.86 -12.29 6.08
CA LYS A 273 -24.02 -13.05 6.60
C LYS A 273 -23.93 -13.28 8.11
N VAL A 274 -22.73 -13.57 8.62
CA VAL A 274 -22.50 -13.76 10.06
C VAL A 274 -22.66 -12.44 10.82
N LEU A 275 -22.14 -11.31 10.29
CA LEU A 275 -22.36 -10.00 10.89
C LEU A 275 -23.85 -9.61 10.92
N GLU A 276 -24.61 -9.92 9.87
CA GLU A 276 -26.07 -9.71 9.81
C GLU A 276 -26.82 -10.57 10.83
N ALA A 277 -26.47 -11.86 10.93
CA ALA A 277 -27.04 -12.76 11.92
C ALA A 277 -26.80 -12.28 13.36
N ILE A 278 -25.58 -11.85 13.69
CA ILE A 278 -25.26 -11.29 15.00
C ILE A 278 -26.08 -10.01 15.24
N ALA A 279 -26.15 -9.10 14.26
CA ALA A 279 -26.94 -7.87 14.39
C ALA A 279 -28.42 -8.15 14.69
N GLU A 280 -29.01 -9.14 14.03
CA GLU A 280 -30.40 -9.52 14.25
C GLU A 280 -30.61 -10.05 15.67
N ILE A 281 -29.67 -10.85 16.18
CA ILE A 281 -29.72 -11.38 17.54
C ILE A 281 -29.54 -10.26 18.57
N GLU A 282 -28.64 -9.30 18.34
CA GLU A 282 -28.47 -8.13 19.19
C GLU A 282 -29.73 -7.27 19.28
N GLU A 283 -30.46 -7.11 18.17
CA GLU A 283 -31.73 -6.39 18.18
C GLU A 283 -32.79 -7.13 19.01
N LYS A 284 -32.87 -8.46 18.87
CA LYS A 284 -33.74 -9.29 19.71
C LYS A 284 -33.36 -9.21 21.18
N TYR A 285 -32.07 -9.20 21.51
CA TYR A 285 -31.55 -9.08 22.88
C TYR A 285 -32.04 -7.81 23.59
N LYS A 286 -32.17 -6.67 22.89
CA LYS A 286 -32.70 -5.42 23.45
C LYS A 286 -34.12 -5.58 24.01
N THR A 287 -34.92 -6.45 23.41
CA THR A 287 -36.29 -6.73 23.83
C THR A 287 -36.41 -7.98 24.73
N ASN A 288 -35.46 -8.91 24.64
CA ASN A 288 -35.42 -10.12 25.43
C ASN A 288 -33.96 -10.51 25.80
N PRO A 289 -33.49 -10.16 27.01
CA PRO A 289 -32.13 -10.44 27.48
C PRO A 289 -31.74 -11.92 27.63
N GLU A 290 -32.66 -12.86 27.37
CA GLU A 290 -32.34 -14.30 27.31
C GLU A 290 -31.82 -14.75 25.93
N ILE A 291 -32.06 -13.97 24.88
CA ILE A 291 -31.60 -14.26 23.52
C ILE A 291 -30.19 -13.70 23.35
N LEU A 292 -29.18 -14.55 23.51
CA LEU A 292 -27.78 -14.17 23.39
C LEU A 292 -27.19 -14.63 22.04
N PRO A 293 -26.24 -13.88 21.46
CA PRO A 293 -25.56 -14.23 20.21
C PRO A 293 -24.53 -15.33 20.43
N THR A 294 -24.99 -16.51 20.82
CA THR A 294 -24.17 -17.72 20.98
C THR A 294 -23.93 -18.39 19.63
N TYR A 295 -22.93 -19.27 19.54
CA TYR A 295 -22.62 -20.04 18.33
C TYR A 295 -23.88 -20.66 17.69
N ARG A 296 -24.71 -21.34 18.50
CA ARG A 296 -25.94 -22.00 18.03
C ARG A 296 -27.00 -21.04 17.50
N GLU A 297 -27.12 -19.85 18.07
CA GLU A 297 -28.09 -18.85 17.60
C GLU A 297 -27.61 -18.21 16.29
N VAL A 298 -26.32 -17.92 16.18
CA VAL A 298 -25.71 -17.39 14.96
C VAL A 298 -25.81 -18.42 13.82
N GLU A 299 -25.54 -19.69 14.10
CA GLU A 299 -25.61 -20.80 13.12
C GLU A 299 -26.99 -20.94 12.47
N LYS A 300 -28.07 -20.81 13.26
CA LYS A 300 -29.46 -20.88 12.76
C LYS A 300 -29.77 -19.83 11.70
N LEU A 301 -29.19 -18.63 11.84
CA LEU A 301 -29.47 -17.48 10.98
C LEU A 301 -28.49 -17.38 9.81
N ALA A 302 -27.18 -17.48 10.09
CA ALA A 302 -26.13 -17.22 9.11
C ALA A 302 -26.05 -18.28 8.00
N LYS A 303 -26.31 -19.56 8.34
CA LYS A 303 -26.30 -20.70 7.39
C LYS A 303 -25.04 -20.75 6.51
N VAL A 304 -23.88 -20.54 7.12
CA VAL A 304 -22.56 -20.67 6.47
C VAL A 304 -21.97 -22.06 6.72
N GLU A 305 -21.13 -22.55 5.80
CA GLU A 305 -20.57 -23.90 5.86
C GLU A 305 -19.68 -24.14 7.10
N ASP A 306 -18.84 -23.15 7.44
CA ASP A 306 -17.92 -23.23 8.58
C ASP A 306 -18.00 -21.95 9.43
N LEU A 307 -19.00 -21.90 10.30
CA LEU A 307 -19.21 -20.75 11.18
C LEU A 307 -18.00 -20.51 12.11
N GLY A 308 -17.34 -21.57 12.59
CA GLY A 308 -16.16 -21.45 13.45
C GLY A 308 -15.02 -20.69 12.78
N ALA A 309 -14.69 -21.04 11.53
CA ALA A 309 -13.69 -20.32 10.75
C ALA A 309 -14.06 -18.84 10.56
N VAL A 310 -15.33 -18.57 10.19
CA VAL A 310 -15.80 -17.22 9.94
C VAL A 310 -15.74 -16.36 11.21
N LEU A 311 -16.15 -16.89 12.36
CA LEU A 311 -16.08 -16.17 13.64
C LEU A 311 -14.64 -15.83 14.02
N HIS A 312 -13.69 -16.75 13.85
CA HIS A 312 -12.28 -16.46 14.11
C HIS A 312 -11.71 -15.40 13.17
N ILE A 313 -12.10 -15.41 11.89
CA ILE A 313 -11.69 -14.38 10.93
C ILE A 313 -12.27 -13.01 11.33
N LEU A 314 -13.56 -12.94 11.63
CA LEU A 314 -14.22 -11.69 12.06
C LEU A 314 -13.60 -11.14 13.35
N GLU A 315 -13.27 -12.01 14.31
CA GLU A 315 -12.58 -11.61 15.55
C GLU A 315 -11.17 -11.10 15.25
N SER A 316 -10.47 -11.75 14.31
CA SER A 316 -9.12 -11.34 13.89
C SER A 316 -9.09 -9.96 13.22
N LYS A 317 -10.19 -9.60 12.56
CA LYS A 317 -10.43 -8.30 11.93
C LYS A 317 -11.15 -7.31 12.87
N GLU A 318 -11.26 -7.59 14.17
CA GLU A 318 -11.98 -6.74 15.15
C GLU A 318 -13.40 -6.33 14.72
N LEU A 319 -14.06 -7.09 13.85
CA LEU A 319 -15.44 -6.83 13.44
C LEU A 319 -16.42 -7.38 14.47
N ILE A 320 -15.98 -8.36 15.25
CA ILE A 320 -16.70 -8.87 16.41
C ILE A 320 -15.79 -8.96 17.63
N GLU A 321 -16.43 -9.01 18.79
CA GLU A 321 -15.80 -9.32 20.08
C GLU A 321 -16.47 -10.55 20.71
N ARG A 322 -15.65 -11.41 21.32
CA ARG A 322 -16.13 -12.57 22.10
C ARG A 322 -16.24 -12.18 23.57
N LYS A 323 -17.38 -12.50 24.20
CA LYS A 323 -17.64 -12.25 25.62
C LYS A 323 -18.24 -13.48 26.30
N LEU A 324 -17.89 -13.69 27.56
CA LEU A 324 -18.54 -14.67 28.42
C LEU A 324 -19.73 -14.01 29.14
N MET A 325 -20.96 -14.41 28.79
CA MET A 325 -22.19 -13.92 29.42
C MET A 325 -23.06 -15.09 29.85
N LYS A 326 -23.54 -15.08 31.10
CA LYS A 326 -24.36 -16.16 31.68
C LYS A 326 -23.73 -17.56 31.46
N ASN A 327 -22.41 -17.68 31.65
CA ASN A 327 -21.60 -18.89 31.38
C ASN A 327 -21.66 -19.42 29.94
N LYS A 328 -21.99 -18.58 28.96
CA LYS A 328 -21.99 -18.90 27.54
C LYS A 328 -21.06 -17.96 26.78
N ASP A 329 -20.36 -18.51 25.81
CA ASP A 329 -19.64 -17.71 24.83
C ASP A 329 -20.63 -17.01 23.89
N THR A 330 -20.44 -15.71 23.75
CA THR A 330 -21.30 -14.82 22.96
C THR A 330 -20.45 -13.94 22.06
N TYR A 331 -20.97 -13.59 20.88
CA TYR A 331 -20.28 -12.83 19.84
C TYR A 331 -21.05 -11.54 19.58
N TRP A 332 -20.38 -10.39 19.70
CA TRP A 332 -21.01 -9.07 19.58
C TRP A 332 -20.32 -8.25 18.50
N LEU A 333 -21.07 -7.42 17.79
CA LEU A 333 -20.53 -6.49 16.81
C LEU A 333 -19.74 -5.38 17.50
N THR A 334 -18.59 -5.06 16.92
CA THR A 334 -17.89 -3.82 17.22
C THR A 334 -18.45 -2.67 16.36
N ASP A 335 -18.00 -1.44 16.62
CA ASP A 335 -18.28 -0.30 15.73
C ASP A 335 -17.81 -0.55 14.30
N TRP A 336 -16.69 -1.26 14.12
CA TRP A 336 -16.21 -1.65 12.80
C TRP A 336 -17.16 -2.66 12.15
N GLY A 337 -17.56 -3.71 12.87
CA GLY A 337 -18.51 -4.72 12.35
C GLY A 337 -19.85 -4.12 11.96
N MET A 338 -20.40 -3.23 12.78
CA MET A 338 -21.67 -2.56 12.52
C MET A 338 -21.63 -1.70 11.24
N ASN A 339 -20.52 -1.01 10.99
CA ASN A 339 -20.35 -0.19 9.79
C ASN A 339 -19.98 -1.03 8.56
N ALA A 340 -19.12 -2.04 8.71
CA ALA A 340 -18.77 -2.97 7.63
C ALA A 340 -20.02 -3.66 7.06
N LYS A 341 -20.97 -4.02 7.91
CA LYS A 341 -22.29 -4.53 7.50
C LYS A 341 -23.03 -3.58 6.54
N LYS A 342 -22.98 -2.27 6.78
CA LYS A 342 -23.66 -1.26 5.94
C LYS A 342 -22.98 -1.11 4.57
N PHE A 343 -21.67 -1.26 4.53
CA PHE A 343 -20.85 -1.02 3.35
C PHE A 343 -20.62 -2.29 2.50
N GLY A 344 -20.85 -3.48 3.06
CA GLY A 344 -20.80 -4.75 2.36
C GLY A 344 -19.38 -5.20 2.00
N VAL A 345 -19.28 -6.24 1.16
CA VAL A 345 -18.03 -6.93 0.84
C VAL A 345 -16.95 -6.05 0.21
N VAL A 346 -15.69 -6.43 0.39
CA VAL A 346 -14.52 -5.76 -0.22
C VAL A 346 -13.39 -6.75 -0.41
N THR A 347 -12.65 -6.70 -1.52
CA THR A 347 -11.49 -7.58 -1.78
C THR A 347 -10.15 -6.86 -1.60
N PRO A 348 -9.04 -7.62 -1.40
CA PRO A 348 -7.70 -7.03 -1.38
C PRO A 348 -7.34 -6.32 -2.68
N ASP A 349 -7.73 -6.88 -3.83
CA ASP A 349 -7.48 -6.27 -5.15
C ASP A 349 -8.19 -4.92 -5.30
N GLY A 350 -9.46 -4.82 -4.88
CA GLY A 350 -10.17 -3.54 -4.84
C GLY A 350 -9.51 -2.55 -3.87
N MET A 351 -9.10 -3.02 -2.68
CA MET A 351 -8.44 -2.17 -1.68
C MET A 351 -7.07 -1.68 -2.14
N LYS A 352 -6.30 -2.46 -2.91
CA LYS A 352 -4.98 -2.05 -3.44
C LYS A 352 -5.07 -0.81 -4.31
N ALA A 353 -6.17 -0.59 -5.03
CA ALA A 353 -6.40 0.68 -5.72
C ALA A 353 -6.39 1.88 -4.78
N LEU A 354 -6.99 1.75 -3.59
CA LEU A 354 -7.00 2.80 -2.57
C LEU A 354 -5.67 2.93 -1.84
N THR A 355 -5.10 1.80 -1.40
CA THR A 355 -3.94 1.82 -0.51
C THR A 355 -2.67 2.27 -1.23
N TYR A 356 -2.49 1.87 -2.50
CA TYR A 356 -1.38 2.36 -3.32
C TYR A 356 -1.53 3.86 -3.58
N ALA A 357 -2.73 4.30 -3.97
CA ALA A 357 -2.99 5.70 -4.23
C ALA A 357 -2.69 6.60 -3.02
N GLU A 358 -3.10 6.16 -1.84
CA GLU A 358 -2.90 6.91 -0.61
C GLU A 358 -1.43 6.89 -0.13
N SER A 359 -0.66 5.83 -0.43
CA SER A 359 0.78 5.79 -0.17
C SER A 359 1.62 6.56 -1.21
N GLY A 360 0.97 7.23 -2.17
CA GLY A 360 1.65 7.98 -3.23
C GLY A 360 2.16 7.13 -4.39
N ASP A 361 1.74 5.87 -4.49
CA ASP A 361 2.07 4.94 -5.57
C ASP A 361 0.86 4.75 -6.51
N VAL A 362 1.07 4.22 -7.72
CA VAL A 362 0.00 4.06 -8.71
C VAL A 362 -0.50 2.63 -8.72
N PRO A 363 -1.81 2.33 -8.60
CA PRO A 363 -2.30 0.96 -8.75
C PRO A 363 -2.29 0.48 -10.20
N ILE A 364 -2.32 -0.83 -10.46
CA ILE A 364 -2.54 -1.38 -11.81
C ILE A 364 -4.02 -1.31 -12.23
N ALA A 365 -4.28 -1.47 -13.53
CA ALA A 365 -5.62 -1.36 -14.11
C ALA A 365 -6.61 -2.38 -13.51
N GLU A 366 -6.19 -3.62 -13.28
CA GLU A 366 -7.00 -4.69 -12.68
C GLU A 366 -7.56 -4.27 -11.32
N TRP A 367 -6.71 -3.70 -10.45
CA TRP A 367 -7.11 -3.25 -9.11
C TRP A 367 -8.07 -2.07 -9.18
N VAL A 368 -7.86 -1.13 -10.11
CA VAL A 368 -8.76 0.00 -10.33
C VAL A 368 -10.14 -0.47 -10.82
N LEU A 369 -10.17 -1.41 -11.77
CA LEU A 369 -11.42 -1.97 -12.26
C LEU A 369 -12.17 -2.72 -11.15
N LYS A 370 -11.45 -3.51 -10.34
CA LYS A 370 -12.04 -4.20 -9.20
C LYS A 370 -12.59 -3.23 -8.16
N ALA A 371 -11.87 -2.15 -7.88
CA ALA A 371 -12.34 -1.12 -6.95
C ALA A 371 -13.60 -0.39 -7.43
N LYS A 372 -13.80 -0.24 -8.74
CA LYS A 372 -15.05 0.31 -9.29
C LYS A 372 -16.20 -0.69 -9.22
N GLU A 373 -15.93 -1.95 -9.54
CA GLU A 373 -16.91 -3.05 -9.40
C GLU A 373 -17.45 -3.10 -7.96
N GLU A 374 -16.57 -2.88 -6.98
CA GLU A 374 -16.90 -2.89 -5.56
C GLU A 374 -17.39 -1.55 -4.99
N ASP A 375 -17.54 -0.52 -5.84
CA ASP A 375 -17.93 0.85 -5.48
C ASP A 375 -17.03 1.51 -4.43
N LEU A 376 -15.74 1.17 -4.42
CA LEU A 376 -14.70 1.82 -3.60
C LEU A 376 -14.26 3.16 -4.22
N ILE A 377 -14.30 3.24 -5.55
CA ILE A 377 -13.94 4.44 -6.32
C ILE A 377 -14.95 4.71 -7.43
N ARG A 378 -15.16 5.99 -7.73
CA ARG A 378 -15.82 6.50 -8.95
C ARG A 378 -14.91 7.54 -9.60
N ASN A 379 -15.24 8.83 -9.48
CA ASN A 379 -14.35 9.95 -9.84
C ASN A 379 -13.28 10.26 -8.75
N GLY A 380 -13.40 9.57 -7.61
CA GLY A 380 -12.54 9.63 -6.45
C GLY A 380 -12.97 8.55 -5.45
N ILE A 381 -12.40 8.54 -4.26
CA ILE A 381 -12.73 7.57 -3.21
C ILE A 381 -14.16 7.82 -2.69
N THR A 382 -15.02 6.79 -2.73
CA THR A 382 -16.40 6.81 -2.22
C THR A 382 -16.45 6.75 -0.70
N ASP A 383 -17.63 6.91 -0.09
CA ASP A 383 -17.78 6.75 1.37
C ASP A 383 -17.42 5.33 1.83
N LYS A 384 -17.77 4.31 1.03
CA LYS A 384 -17.35 2.92 1.24
C LYS A 384 -15.82 2.80 1.22
N GLY A 385 -15.16 3.34 0.20
CA GLY A 385 -13.70 3.34 0.11
C GLY A 385 -13.03 4.05 1.28
N ARG A 386 -13.55 5.21 1.69
CA ARG A 386 -13.03 5.97 2.85
C ARG A 386 -13.18 5.19 4.14
N PHE A 387 -14.31 4.53 4.34
CA PHE A 387 -14.55 3.69 5.51
C PHE A 387 -13.50 2.57 5.61
N TYR A 388 -13.33 1.78 4.55
CA TYR A 388 -12.40 0.66 4.55
C TYR A 388 -10.94 1.09 4.61
N LEU A 389 -10.58 2.22 3.99
CA LEU A 389 -9.23 2.80 4.08
C LEU A 389 -8.93 3.26 5.52
N ARG A 390 -9.89 3.92 6.18
CA ARG A 390 -9.77 4.30 7.60
C ARG A 390 -9.65 3.07 8.49
N MET A 391 -10.51 2.08 8.28
CA MET A 391 -10.47 0.84 9.03
C MET A 391 -9.11 0.17 8.88
N SER A 392 -8.56 0.05 7.66
CA SER A 392 -7.26 -0.60 7.47
C SER A 392 -6.09 0.07 8.19
N ARG A 393 -6.14 1.40 8.34
CA ARG A 393 -5.13 2.18 9.08
C ARG A 393 -5.19 1.97 10.58
N GLU A 394 -6.40 1.85 11.13
CA GLU A 394 -6.64 1.91 12.58
C GLU A 394 -6.88 0.55 13.23
N ILE A 395 -7.27 -0.45 12.44
CA ILE A 395 -7.64 -1.78 12.92
C ILE A 395 -6.43 -2.52 13.50
N LYS A 396 -6.63 -3.17 14.66
CA LYS A 396 -5.61 -4.04 15.23
C LYS A 396 -5.82 -5.46 14.70
N ARG A 397 -5.03 -5.85 13.71
CA ARG A 397 -5.06 -7.20 13.15
C ARG A 397 -4.62 -8.20 14.23
N LYS A 398 -5.55 -9.03 14.72
CA LYS A 398 -5.23 -10.04 15.73
C LYS A 398 -4.73 -11.33 15.08
N PRO A 399 -3.92 -12.13 15.78
CA PRO A 399 -3.34 -13.34 15.21
C PRO A 399 -4.39 -14.37 14.82
N TYR A 400 -4.41 -14.74 13.55
CA TYR A 400 -5.21 -15.85 13.05
C TYR A 400 -4.50 -16.57 11.89
N LEU A 401 -4.04 -17.79 12.15
CA LEU A 401 -3.32 -18.65 11.21
C LEU A 401 -4.12 -19.92 10.92
N THR A 402 -4.51 -20.06 9.68
CA THR A 402 -5.01 -21.30 9.08
C THR A 402 -3.85 -22.15 8.55
N LYS A 403 -4.14 -23.40 8.18
CA LYS A 403 -3.19 -24.24 7.44
C LYS A 403 -2.66 -23.58 6.16
N TYR A 404 -3.51 -22.82 5.45
CA TYR A 404 -3.12 -22.14 4.21
C TYR A 404 -2.15 -20.99 4.52
N ASP A 405 -2.42 -20.18 5.55
CA ASP A 405 -1.52 -19.09 5.95
C ASP A 405 -0.13 -19.63 6.33
N ALA A 406 -0.09 -20.74 7.08
CA ALA A 406 1.17 -21.36 7.48
C ALA A 406 1.99 -21.81 6.27
N VAL A 407 1.36 -22.42 5.27
CA VAL A 407 2.04 -22.87 4.06
C VAL A 407 2.44 -21.70 3.18
N ILE A 408 1.60 -20.67 3.02
CA ILE A 408 1.94 -19.42 2.31
C ILE A 408 3.21 -18.79 2.93
N LEU A 409 3.25 -18.65 4.25
CA LEU A 409 4.41 -18.13 4.98
C LEU A 409 5.65 -18.99 4.75
N LEU A 410 5.54 -20.32 4.87
CA LEU A 410 6.67 -21.23 4.68
C LEU A 410 7.21 -21.22 3.25
N LYS A 411 6.34 -21.11 2.24
CA LYS A 411 6.72 -21.11 0.82
C LYS A 411 7.21 -19.75 0.32
N THR A 412 6.78 -18.64 0.93
CA THR A 412 7.26 -17.31 0.57
C THR A 412 8.68 -17.09 1.12
N PRO A 413 9.71 -16.80 0.31
CA PRO A 413 11.08 -16.70 0.80
C PRO A 413 11.31 -15.46 1.69
N LYS A 414 12.20 -15.56 2.68
CA LYS A 414 12.60 -14.41 3.53
C LYS A 414 13.46 -13.44 2.73
N ARG A 415 13.21 -12.13 2.86
CA ARG A 415 13.97 -11.05 2.21
C ARG A 415 14.12 -11.18 0.68
N LYS A 416 13.25 -11.96 0.04
CA LYS A 416 13.21 -12.19 -1.41
C LYS A 416 11.76 -12.16 -1.89
N TYR A 417 11.61 -12.25 -3.20
CA TYR A 417 10.33 -12.23 -3.89
C TYR A 417 10.03 -13.62 -4.48
N ILE A 418 8.75 -13.89 -4.71
CA ILE A 418 8.25 -15.04 -5.44
C ILE A 418 7.07 -14.60 -6.31
N SER A 419 6.90 -15.15 -7.51
CA SER A 419 5.73 -14.82 -8.31
C SER A 419 4.44 -15.36 -7.66
N ARG A 420 3.33 -14.63 -7.78
CA ARG A 420 2.03 -15.07 -7.24
C ARG A 420 1.60 -16.41 -7.83
N SER A 421 1.83 -16.63 -9.12
CA SER A 421 1.53 -17.89 -9.80
C SER A 421 2.33 -19.06 -9.24
N GLU A 422 3.64 -18.89 -9.03
CA GLU A 422 4.48 -19.93 -8.42
C GLU A 422 4.05 -20.20 -6.98
N LEU A 423 3.76 -19.16 -6.20
CA LEU A 423 3.27 -19.32 -4.82
C LEU A 423 1.96 -20.10 -4.77
N VAL A 424 1.01 -19.81 -5.68
CA VAL A 424 -0.25 -20.56 -5.81
C VAL A 424 0.04 -22.04 -6.06
N GLU A 425 0.93 -22.35 -7.00
CA GLU A 425 1.28 -23.72 -7.36
C GLU A 425 1.96 -24.47 -6.20
N LEU A 426 2.91 -23.83 -5.52
CA LEU A 426 3.60 -24.39 -4.34
C LEU A 426 2.66 -24.67 -3.18
N VAL A 427 1.68 -23.79 -2.93
CA VAL A 427 0.68 -24.00 -1.88
C VAL A 427 -0.27 -25.13 -2.30
N ARG A 428 -0.79 -25.10 -3.54
CA ARG A 428 -1.69 -26.13 -4.06
C ARG A 428 -1.07 -27.53 -3.98
N ASN A 429 0.20 -27.66 -4.38
CA ASN A 429 0.93 -28.92 -4.33
C ASN A 429 1.15 -29.44 -2.90
N TYR A 430 1.10 -28.56 -1.89
CA TYR A 430 1.35 -28.94 -0.50
C TYR A 430 0.07 -29.27 0.28
N VAL A 431 -1.00 -28.47 0.13
CA VAL A 431 -2.25 -28.62 0.93
C VAL A 431 -3.45 -29.08 0.12
N GLY A 432 -3.33 -29.19 -1.20
CA GLY A 432 -4.44 -29.47 -2.12
C GLY A 432 -5.47 -28.33 -2.17
N GLY A 433 -6.58 -28.58 -2.86
CA GLY A 433 -7.68 -27.62 -3.04
C GLY A 433 -7.73 -27.01 -4.44
N ASP A 434 -8.84 -26.33 -4.72
CA ASP A 434 -9.00 -25.57 -5.96
C ASP A 434 -8.15 -24.30 -5.92
N GLU A 435 -7.68 -23.87 -7.09
CA GLU A 435 -6.93 -22.64 -7.29
C GLU A 435 -7.66 -21.42 -6.72
N ARG A 436 -8.99 -21.37 -6.85
CA ARG A 436 -9.82 -20.31 -6.28
C ARG A 436 -9.69 -20.18 -4.76
N ASP A 437 -9.61 -21.29 -4.05
CA ASP A 437 -9.45 -21.30 -2.60
C ASP A 437 -8.05 -20.84 -2.19
N ILE A 438 -7.03 -21.23 -2.95
CA ILE A 438 -5.64 -20.78 -2.72
C ILE A 438 -5.50 -19.29 -2.96
N VAL A 439 -6.07 -18.78 -4.06
CA VAL A 439 -6.09 -17.36 -4.38
C VAL A 439 -6.80 -16.56 -3.29
N ARG A 440 -7.93 -17.07 -2.78
CA ARG A 440 -8.64 -16.48 -1.63
C ARG A 440 -7.78 -16.47 -0.37
N ALA A 441 -7.08 -17.57 -0.07
CA ALA A 441 -6.21 -17.67 1.10
C ALA A 441 -5.00 -16.72 1.02
N ILE A 442 -4.42 -16.53 -0.17
CA ILE A 442 -3.36 -15.52 -0.41
C ILE A 442 -3.91 -14.11 -0.15
N GLY A 443 -5.11 -13.80 -0.63
CA GLY A 443 -5.77 -12.53 -0.33
C GLY A 443 -6.02 -12.31 1.16
N GLU A 444 -6.42 -13.35 1.90
CA GLU A 444 -6.54 -13.28 3.37
C GLU A 444 -5.19 -13.11 4.06
N ALA A 445 -4.14 -13.78 3.59
CA ALA A 445 -2.79 -13.61 4.13
C ALA A 445 -2.26 -12.18 3.91
N GLU A 446 -2.56 -11.56 2.76
CA GLU A 446 -2.28 -10.15 2.50
C GLU A 446 -3.09 -9.23 3.43
N ALA A 447 -4.39 -9.48 3.60
CA ALA A 447 -5.26 -8.68 4.47
C ALA A 447 -4.87 -8.76 5.97
N LYS A 448 -4.36 -9.92 6.40
CA LYS A 448 -3.76 -10.11 7.74
C LYS A 448 -2.39 -9.47 7.88
N GLY A 449 -1.79 -9.02 6.78
CA GLY A 449 -0.51 -8.33 6.77
C GLY A 449 0.69 -9.24 6.79
N PHE A 450 0.58 -10.50 6.36
CA PHE A 450 1.72 -11.43 6.28
C PHE A 450 2.56 -11.24 5.02
N ILE A 451 1.89 -10.89 3.91
CA ILE A 451 2.51 -10.71 2.61
C ILE A 451 2.03 -9.41 1.98
N VAL A 452 2.72 -8.96 0.95
CA VAL A 452 2.28 -7.88 0.07
C VAL A 452 2.54 -8.30 -1.38
N GLU A 453 1.57 -8.08 -2.25
CA GLU A 453 1.69 -8.28 -3.69
C GLU A 453 2.07 -6.96 -4.38
N LEU A 454 3.03 -7.00 -5.31
CA LEU A 454 3.49 -5.86 -6.12
C LEU A 454 2.82 -5.85 -7.50
N HIS A 455 2.99 -4.76 -8.25
CA HIS A 455 2.35 -4.56 -9.57
C HIS A 455 2.71 -5.63 -10.60
N ASN A 456 3.93 -6.16 -10.52
CA ASN A 456 4.42 -7.23 -11.40
C ASN A 456 3.95 -8.63 -10.95
N GLY A 457 3.06 -8.72 -9.95
CA GLY A 457 2.58 -10.00 -9.40
C GLY A 457 3.58 -10.69 -8.48
N MET A 458 4.70 -10.03 -8.13
CA MET A 458 5.64 -10.55 -7.15
C MET A 458 5.12 -10.37 -5.74
N VAL A 459 5.34 -11.36 -4.89
CA VAL A 459 4.92 -11.41 -3.50
C VAL A 459 6.16 -11.43 -2.61
N LYS A 460 6.14 -10.65 -1.53
CA LYS A 460 7.14 -10.73 -0.45
C LYS A 460 6.48 -10.78 0.92
N LEU A 461 7.22 -11.27 1.91
CA LEU A 461 6.84 -11.17 3.32
C LEU A 461 6.90 -9.70 3.78
N THR A 462 5.95 -9.32 4.63
CA THR A 462 6.06 -8.10 5.44
C THR A 462 6.97 -8.37 6.65
N GLU A 463 7.27 -7.34 7.45
CA GLU A 463 7.99 -7.53 8.72
C GLU A 463 7.24 -8.51 9.65
N LEU A 464 5.92 -8.34 9.79
CA LEU A 464 5.07 -9.26 10.56
C LEU A 464 5.14 -10.68 9.98
N GLY A 465 5.04 -10.82 8.66
CA GLY A 465 5.15 -12.10 7.97
C GLY A 465 6.47 -12.82 8.22
N GLU A 466 7.60 -12.11 8.20
CA GLU A 466 8.92 -12.69 8.51
C GLU A 466 9.01 -13.18 9.96
N LYS A 467 8.52 -12.40 10.92
CA LYS A 467 8.51 -12.78 12.34
C LYS A 467 7.61 -13.99 12.58
N VAL A 468 6.39 -13.97 12.05
CA VAL A 468 5.43 -15.08 12.19
C VAL A 468 5.94 -16.34 11.48
N LYS A 469 6.51 -16.22 10.28
CA LYS A 469 7.19 -17.34 9.60
C LYS A 469 8.26 -17.96 10.48
N THR A 470 9.11 -17.13 11.09
CA THR A 470 10.18 -17.61 11.98
C THR A 470 9.62 -18.33 13.19
N ALA A 471 8.53 -17.84 13.79
CA ALA A 471 7.85 -18.54 14.87
C ALA A 471 7.31 -19.91 14.43
N ILE A 472 6.71 -20.01 13.23
CA ILE A 472 6.21 -21.28 12.68
C ILE A 472 7.35 -22.27 12.40
N GLU A 473 8.46 -21.81 11.83
CA GLU A 473 9.65 -22.64 11.56
C GLU A 473 10.26 -23.23 12.84
N ASN A 474 10.14 -22.53 13.97
CA ASN A 474 10.58 -23.01 15.29
C ASN A 474 9.52 -23.87 16.01
N ALA A 475 8.28 -23.92 15.50
CA ALA A 475 7.20 -24.72 16.04
C ALA A 475 7.23 -26.16 15.47
N LYS A 476 6.24 -26.98 15.83
CA LYS A 476 6.03 -28.29 15.19
C LYS A 476 5.30 -28.09 13.86
N VAL A 477 6.05 -27.72 12.82
CA VAL A 477 5.53 -27.33 11.49
C VAL A 477 4.45 -28.29 10.95
N GLN A 478 4.67 -29.61 11.02
CA GLN A 478 3.71 -30.59 10.53
C GLN A 478 2.38 -30.56 11.30
N GLU A 479 2.42 -30.36 12.61
CA GLU A 479 1.22 -30.22 13.46
C GLU A 479 0.49 -28.91 13.18
N VAL A 480 1.22 -27.82 12.93
CA VAL A 480 0.64 -26.52 12.54
C VAL A 480 -0.13 -26.63 11.24
N ILE A 481 0.40 -27.37 10.27
CA ILE A 481 -0.25 -27.55 8.96
C ILE A 481 -1.42 -28.55 9.04
N ALA A 482 -1.30 -29.61 9.85
CA ALA A 482 -2.36 -30.59 10.04
C ALA A 482 -3.57 -30.01 10.81
N THR A 483 -3.33 -29.01 11.65
CA THR A 483 -4.39 -28.35 12.43
C THR A 483 -5.15 -27.34 11.57
N LYS A 484 -6.48 -27.49 11.51
CA LYS A 484 -7.37 -26.62 10.72
C LYS A 484 -7.21 -25.13 11.07
N PHE A 485 -7.14 -24.82 12.36
CA PHE A 485 -6.88 -23.48 12.90
C PHE A 485 -5.66 -23.56 13.82
N GLY A 486 -4.47 -23.25 13.29
CA GLY A 486 -3.24 -23.33 14.06
C GLY A 486 -3.23 -22.30 15.19
N ILE A 487 -3.40 -21.02 14.86
CA ILE A 487 -3.47 -19.94 15.85
C ILE A 487 -4.77 -19.17 15.65
N THR A 488 -5.52 -18.99 16.73
CA THR A 488 -6.71 -18.12 16.79
C THR A 488 -6.46 -16.95 17.76
N PRO A 489 -7.28 -15.88 17.72
CA PRO A 489 -7.16 -14.80 18.70
C PRO A 489 -7.26 -15.33 20.15
N THR A 490 -8.10 -16.34 20.39
CA THR A 490 -8.24 -17.00 21.70
C THR A 490 -6.95 -17.72 22.11
N THR A 491 -6.41 -18.60 21.28
CA THR A 491 -5.17 -19.34 21.62
C THR A 491 -3.98 -18.40 21.76
N TYR A 492 -3.92 -17.35 20.94
CA TYR A 492 -2.87 -16.33 21.05
C TYR A 492 -2.96 -15.55 22.36
N ASN A 493 -4.16 -15.11 22.77
CA ASN A 493 -4.32 -14.38 24.04
C ASN A 493 -3.91 -15.25 25.24
N VAL A 494 -4.22 -16.55 25.21
CA VAL A 494 -3.73 -17.50 26.23
C VAL A 494 -2.20 -17.56 26.24
N LEU A 495 -1.58 -17.70 25.07
CA LEU A 495 -0.11 -17.70 24.95
C LEU A 495 0.51 -16.39 25.45
N ARG A 496 -0.10 -15.25 25.12
CA ARG A 496 0.35 -13.92 25.56
C ARG A 496 0.31 -13.79 27.08
N VAL A 497 -0.75 -14.26 27.74
CA VAL A 497 -0.82 -14.24 29.22
C VAL A 497 0.30 -15.09 29.83
N VAL A 498 0.61 -16.25 29.23
CA VAL A 498 1.76 -17.07 29.66
C VAL A 498 3.07 -16.31 29.51
N TYR A 499 3.28 -15.62 28.39
CA TYR A 499 4.47 -14.79 28.14
C TYR A 499 4.60 -13.62 29.13
N GLU A 500 3.53 -12.85 29.33
CA GLU A 500 3.51 -11.68 30.22
C GLU A 500 3.68 -12.07 31.70
N ASN A 501 3.35 -13.31 32.08
CA ASN A 501 3.41 -13.82 33.45
C ASN A 501 4.41 -14.98 33.62
N LEU A 502 5.47 -15.00 32.80
CA LEU A 502 6.37 -16.14 32.68
C LEU A 502 6.99 -16.60 34.01
N GLU A 503 7.28 -15.68 34.93
CA GLU A 503 7.79 -16.02 36.28
C GLU A 503 6.79 -16.83 37.12
N VAL A 504 5.50 -16.53 37.00
CA VAL A 504 4.43 -17.27 37.69
C VAL A 504 4.31 -18.67 37.08
N PHE A 505 4.25 -18.76 35.75
CA PHE A 505 4.17 -20.03 35.05
C PHE A 505 5.41 -20.92 35.29
N ASN A 506 6.61 -20.35 35.32
CA ASN A 506 7.84 -21.07 35.65
C ASN A 506 7.82 -21.66 37.06
N ARG A 507 7.13 -21.05 38.03
CA ARG A 507 6.92 -21.64 39.36
C ARG A 507 5.92 -22.78 39.30
N ILE A 508 4.76 -22.55 38.67
CA ILE A 508 3.71 -23.57 38.47
C ILE A 508 4.30 -24.82 37.80
N TRP A 509 5.10 -24.67 36.74
CA TRP A 509 5.69 -25.80 36.01
C TRP A 509 6.77 -26.57 36.81
N LYS A 510 7.38 -25.96 37.84
CA LYS A 510 8.37 -26.60 38.73
C LYS A 510 7.75 -27.45 39.85
N GLU A 511 6.51 -27.18 40.24
CA GLU A 511 5.83 -27.91 41.31
C GLU A 511 5.58 -29.38 40.92
N LYS A 512 5.63 -30.32 41.89
CA LYS A 512 5.34 -31.74 41.67
C LYS A 512 3.83 -32.01 41.83
N GLY A 513 3.16 -32.59 40.83
CA GLY A 513 1.72 -32.91 40.87
C GLY A 513 1.02 -32.76 39.52
N GLU A 514 0.08 -33.68 39.26
CA GLU A 514 -0.70 -34.02 38.05
C GLU A 514 -0.16 -33.68 36.65
N ILE A 515 0.04 -34.74 35.86
CA ILE A 515 0.25 -34.72 34.41
C ILE A 515 -0.95 -35.40 33.75
N LYS A 516 -1.95 -34.60 33.37
CA LYS A 516 -2.88 -34.90 32.26
C LYS A 516 -3.06 -33.67 31.39
N GLY A 517 -1.94 -33.18 30.85
CA GLY A 517 -1.93 -32.17 29.79
C GLY A 517 -1.91 -30.70 30.22
N TYR A 518 -2.31 -30.33 31.44
CA TYR A 518 -2.19 -28.98 32.05
C TYR A 518 -2.39 -29.04 33.57
N LYS A 519 -1.97 -28.02 34.33
CA LYS A 519 -2.27 -27.84 35.76
C LYS A 519 -3.44 -26.87 35.96
N GLN A 520 -4.26 -27.09 37.00
CA GLN A 520 -5.38 -26.18 37.30
C GLN A 520 -4.90 -24.75 37.62
N ASP A 521 -3.73 -24.61 38.24
CA ASP A 521 -3.13 -23.30 38.53
C ASP A 521 -2.83 -22.49 37.26
N GLU A 522 -2.46 -23.15 36.15
CA GLU A 522 -2.28 -22.47 34.86
C GLU A 522 -3.60 -21.82 34.41
N VAL A 523 -4.70 -22.58 34.54
CA VAL A 523 -6.04 -22.14 34.15
C VAL A 523 -6.53 -21.01 35.04
N ASP A 524 -6.29 -21.11 36.34
CA ASP A 524 -6.66 -20.09 37.32
C ASP A 524 -5.93 -18.76 37.11
N VAL A 525 -4.64 -18.80 36.72
CA VAL A 525 -3.90 -17.59 36.32
C VAL A 525 -4.50 -16.98 35.06
N ILE A 526 -4.71 -17.77 34.00
CA ILE A 526 -5.24 -17.27 32.72
C ILE A 526 -6.62 -16.64 32.90
N ARG A 527 -7.50 -17.26 33.70
CA ARG A 527 -8.85 -16.77 33.98
C ARG A 527 -8.86 -15.42 34.71
N LYS A 528 -7.79 -15.05 35.44
CA LYS A 528 -7.67 -13.72 36.04
C LYS A 528 -7.44 -12.61 35.00
N HIS A 529 -6.92 -12.97 33.82
CA HIS A 529 -6.57 -12.02 32.76
C HIS A 529 -7.54 -12.06 31.57
N LEU A 530 -8.22 -13.19 31.33
CA LEU A 530 -9.10 -13.39 30.18
C LEU A 530 -10.51 -13.82 30.61
N SER A 531 -11.53 -13.24 29.96
CA SER A 531 -12.93 -13.63 30.11
C SER A 531 -13.26 -14.86 29.27
N LEU A 532 -12.62 -15.99 29.56
CA LEU A 532 -12.83 -17.28 28.91
C LEU A 532 -13.34 -18.31 29.89
N SER A 533 -14.09 -19.29 29.40
CA SER A 533 -14.48 -20.46 30.20
C SER A 533 -13.26 -21.35 30.49
N GLU A 534 -13.35 -22.13 31.56
CA GLU A 534 -12.30 -23.07 31.95
C GLU A 534 -12.00 -24.08 30.84
N GLU A 535 -13.04 -24.60 30.17
CA GLU A 535 -12.90 -25.55 29.07
C GLU A 535 -12.16 -24.95 27.87
N GLU A 536 -12.41 -23.68 27.54
CA GLU A 536 -11.76 -23.01 26.41
C GLU A 536 -10.29 -22.73 26.69
N ILE A 537 -9.95 -22.36 27.93
CA ILE A 537 -8.54 -22.21 28.34
C ILE A 537 -7.81 -23.55 28.24
N LYS A 538 -8.42 -24.63 28.72
CA LYS A 538 -7.86 -25.99 28.66
C LYS A 538 -7.61 -26.43 27.22
N LYS A 539 -8.60 -26.24 26.32
CA LYS A 539 -8.45 -26.51 24.89
C LYS A 539 -7.31 -25.69 24.28
N ALA A 540 -7.24 -24.40 24.59
CA ALA A 540 -6.20 -23.52 24.06
C ALA A 540 -4.78 -23.95 24.49
N LEU A 541 -4.59 -24.30 25.78
CA LEU A 541 -3.32 -24.82 26.28
C LEU A 541 -2.93 -26.13 25.59
N THR A 542 -3.88 -27.05 25.40
CA THR A 542 -3.64 -28.30 24.68
C THR A 542 -3.19 -28.03 23.24
N ILE A 543 -3.90 -27.15 22.52
CA ILE A 543 -3.54 -26.80 21.13
C ILE A 543 -2.13 -26.19 21.08
N LEU A 544 -1.82 -25.21 21.92
CA LEU A 544 -0.50 -24.57 21.95
C LEU A 544 0.65 -25.57 22.19
N ARG A 545 0.43 -26.59 23.04
CA ARG A 545 1.40 -27.67 23.27
C ARG A 545 1.54 -28.63 22.09
N THR A 546 0.43 -29.02 21.49
CA THR A 546 0.41 -29.87 20.28
C THR A 546 1.19 -29.20 19.15
N LEU A 547 0.99 -27.89 18.97
CA LEU A 547 1.64 -27.10 17.92
C LEU A 547 3.10 -26.73 18.24
N GLY A 548 3.55 -26.92 19.48
CA GLY A 548 4.92 -26.61 19.89
C GLY A 548 5.20 -25.14 20.21
N PHE A 549 4.14 -24.33 20.42
CA PHE A 549 4.27 -22.97 20.98
C PHE A 549 4.40 -22.98 22.51
N LEU A 550 3.94 -24.05 23.16
CA LEU A 550 4.23 -24.36 24.55
C LEU A 550 4.88 -25.73 24.67
N GLY A 551 5.83 -25.86 25.59
CA GLY A 551 6.35 -27.14 26.03
C GLY A 551 5.47 -27.74 27.12
N GLU A 552 5.86 -28.91 27.63
CA GLU A 552 5.20 -29.47 28.81
C GLU A 552 5.38 -28.57 30.04
N LYS A 553 6.55 -27.92 30.16
CA LYS A 553 6.99 -27.16 31.34
C LYS A 553 7.71 -25.85 31.01
N SER A 554 7.48 -25.31 29.81
CA SER A 554 8.14 -24.09 29.36
C SER A 554 7.34 -23.38 28.27
N LEU A 555 7.58 -22.08 28.13
CA LEU A 555 7.30 -21.36 26.89
C LEU A 555 8.41 -21.72 25.88
N THR A 556 8.05 -22.16 24.68
CA THR A 556 9.06 -22.47 23.65
C THR A 556 9.53 -21.19 22.96
N GLU A 557 10.66 -21.28 22.24
CA GLU A 557 11.13 -20.18 21.41
C GLU A 557 10.10 -19.79 20.34
N ALA A 558 9.41 -20.77 19.74
CA ALA A 558 8.31 -20.51 18.81
C ALA A 558 7.20 -19.67 19.44
N GLY A 559 6.79 -20.01 20.67
CA GLY A 559 5.76 -19.29 21.40
C GLY A 559 6.17 -17.87 21.73
N ARG A 560 7.43 -17.69 22.17
CA ARG A 560 8.02 -16.37 22.44
C ARG A 560 8.03 -15.49 21.19
N LEU A 561 8.60 -15.99 20.09
CA LEU A 561 8.69 -15.28 18.82
C LEU A 561 7.31 -14.91 18.26
N LEU A 562 6.30 -15.78 18.43
CA LEU A 562 4.94 -15.48 17.99
C LEU A 562 4.33 -14.31 18.76
N VAL A 563 4.52 -14.24 20.09
CA VAL A 563 4.03 -13.11 20.90
C VAL A 563 4.77 -11.83 20.56
N GLU A 564 6.11 -11.89 20.49
CA GLU A 564 6.96 -10.75 20.12
C GLU A 564 6.66 -10.21 18.71
N ALA A 565 6.09 -11.02 17.81
CA ALA A 565 5.70 -10.57 16.47
C ALA A 565 4.51 -9.59 16.48
N TYR A 566 3.68 -9.60 17.53
CA TYR A 566 2.43 -8.82 17.64
C TYR A 566 2.41 -7.86 18.84
N LEU A 567 3.56 -7.67 19.50
CA LEU A 567 3.82 -6.57 20.44
C LEU A 567 4.46 -5.40 19.69
#